data_AF-W4P3G1-F1
#
_entry.id   AF-W4P3G1-F1
#
_cell.length_a   1.000
_cell.length_b   1.000
_cell.length_c   1.000
_cell.angle_alpha   90.00
_cell.angle_beta   90.00
_cell.angle_gamma   90.00
#
_symmetry.space_group_name_H-M   'P 1'
#
loop_
_entity.id
_entity.type
_entity.pdbx_description
1 polymer ?
#
loop_
_entity_poly.entity_id
_entity_poly.type
_entity_poly.pdbx_seq_one_letter_code
_entity_poly.pdbx_strand_id
1 'polypeptide(L)'
;MYYWEDYDQEDLDTPLNYWNACYAGIAQANQALELLSKYPKTDRVKALYGEAFLLRAYLHFMLVNIWAEPYGTSKSETAPGIPYLTKPEKYALVDYKRGTVKEVYEKIEKDLKLGISLVDDSYYGKPKFHFNKKAAYAFASRFYLIKGEWELVIAYSDYVLGIDPKPVLRNWQKYSKDFYFNRKHLYTRYTSTEEPANLLLSTTESRVARNISTEKYGVTSKSADKVYNQHGVDGCANFRKVNMEPVFLFNYNDGRIGDGQYIGKFDELSLSGYTGIRPKGLYVTNVLFSTDEVMLNRMEHTP
;
A
#
# COMPACT_ATOMS: atom_id res chain seq x y z
N MET A 1 -22.77 -4.12 -1.76
CA MET A 1 -22.65 -2.65 -1.72
C MET A 1 -23.58 -2.12 -2.81
N TYR A 2 -24.81 -1.70 -2.47
CA TYR A 2 -25.84 -1.26 -3.44
C TYR A 2 -26.75 -0.15 -2.86
N TYR A 3 -26.24 0.64 -1.92
CA TYR A 3 -26.92 1.87 -1.50
C TYR A 3 -26.10 3.03 -2.04
N TRP A 4 -26.63 3.67 -3.08
CA TRP A 4 -26.16 4.96 -3.59
C TRP A 4 -26.75 6.05 -2.70
N GLU A 5 -26.31 6.09 -1.45
CA GLU A 5 -26.59 7.21 -0.54
C GLU A 5 -25.40 8.16 -0.60
N ASP A 6 -25.68 9.47 -0.55
CA ASP A 6 -24.62 10.46 -0.41
C ASP A 6 -23.89 10.21 0.91
N TYR A 7 -22.63 9.78 0.82
CA TYR A 7 -21.82 9.44 1.98
C TYR A 7 -21.20 10.73 2.54
N ASP A 8 -21.91 11.35 3.49
CA ASP A 8 -21.57 12.63 4.12
C ASP A 8 -20.66 12.50 5.36
N GLN A 9 -20.13 11.31 5.62
CA GLN A 9 -19.34 11.04 6.82
C GLN A 9 -17.92 11.59 6.69
N GLU A 10 -17.48 12.32 7.72
CA GLU A 10 -16.13 12.89 7.85
C GLU A 10 -15.26 12.15 8.89
N ASP A 11 -15.56 10.87 9.17
CA ASP A 11 -14.77 10.07 10.12
C ASP A 11 -13.37 9.71 9.55
N LEU A 12 -12.48 9.19 10.40
CA LEU A 12 -11.08 8.94 10.06
C LEU A 12 -10.87 7.98 8.88
N ASP A 13 -11.68 6.94 8.77
CA ASP A 13 -11.53 5.89 7.76
C ASP A 13 -12.41 6.16 6.50
N THR A 14 -12.89 7.39 6.30
CA THR A 14 -13.78 7.72 5.17
C THR A 14 -13.03 8.07 3.88
N PRO A 15 -13.65 7.88 2.70
CA PRO A 15 -13.05 8.30 1.43
C PRO A 15 -12.67 9.78 1.39
N LEU A 16 -13.51 10.66 1.95
CA LEU A 16 -13.21 12.10 2.03
C LEU A 16 -11.96 12.39 2.86
N ASN A 17 -11.81 11.74 4.01
CA ASN A 17 -10.62 11.92 4.84
C ASN A 17 -9.36 11.39 4.13
N TYR A 18 -9.45 10.25 3.43
CA TYR A 18 -8.33 9.72 2.65
C TYR A 18 -7.92 10.66 1.51
N TRP A 19 -8.90 11.20 0.77
CA TRP A 19 -8.67 12.21 -0.27
C TRP A 19 -7.91 13.41 0.29
N ASN A 20 -8.41 13.99 1.39
CA ASN A 20 -7.79 15.14 2.05
C ASN A 20 -6.38 14.83 2.57
N ALA A 21 -6.19 13.66 3.18
CA ALA A 21 -4.88 13.22 3.68
C ALA A 21 -3.85 13.08 2.55
N CYS A 22 -4.24 12.50 1.41
CA CYS A 22 -3.38 12.41 0.23
C CYS A 22 -2.98 13.80 -0.30
N TYR A 23 -3.93 14.72 -0.47
CA TYR A 23 -3.61 16.08 -0.93
C TYR A 23 -2.81 16.88 0.09
N ALA A 24 -3.02 16.68 1.39
CA ALA A 24 -2.17 17.26 2.43
C ALA A 24 -0.72 16.76 2.30
N GLY A 25 -0.51 15.45 2.11
CA GLY A 25 0.82 14.88 1.86
C GLY A 25 1.46 15.40 0.57
N ILE A 26 0.67 15.55 -0.51
CA ILE A 26 1.12 16.16 -1.77
C ILE A 26 1.55 17.62 -1.57
N ALA A 27 0.80 18.39 -0.79
CA ALA A 27 1.15 19.77 -0.46
C ALA A 27 2.48 19.85 0.30
N GLN A 28 2.70 18.95 1.26
CA GLN A 28 3.98 18.85 1.98
C GLN A 28 5.15 18.48 1.05
N ALA A 29 4.96 17.51 0.15
CA ALA A 29 5.97 17.15 -0.85
C ALA A 29 6.30 18.34 -1.76
N ASN A 30 5.28 19.07 -2.22
CA ASN A 30 5.47 20.27 -3.05
C ASN A 30 6.21 21.39 -2.28
N GLN A 31 5.89 21.60 -1.00
CA GLN A 31 6.57 22.57 -0.15
C GLN A 31 8.04 22.19 0.04
N ALA A 32 8.34 20.91 0.28
CA ALA A 32 9.72 20.42 0.35
C ALA A 32 10.48 20.69 -0.95
N LEU A 33 9.89 20.36 -2.11
CA LEU A 33 10.49 20.59 -3.43
C LEU A 33 10.78 22.08 -3.69
N GLU A 34 9.87 22.97 -3.29
CA GLU A 34 10.06 24.42 -3.39
C GLU A 34 11.17 24.90 -2.44
N LEU A 35 11.19 24.46 -1.19
CA LEU A 35 12.22 24.85 -0.22
C LEU A 35 13.62 24.38 -0.66
N LEU A 36 13.74 23.12 -1.09
CA LEU A 36 14.99 22.54 -1.59
C LEU A 36 15.50 23.25 -2.85
N SER A 37 14.66 24.02 -3.54
CA SER A 37 15.09 24.79 -4.73
C SER A 37 16.06 25.90 -4.38
N LYS A 38 16.00 26.39 -3.14
CA LYS A 38 16.83 27.47 -2.61
C LYS A 38 18.21 26.98 -2.12
N TYR A 39 18.39 25.67 -1.99
CA TYR A 39 19.65 25.07 -1.50
C TYR A 39 20.52 24.57 -2.66
N PRO A 40 21.87 24.58 -2.49
CA PRO A 40 22.78 23.95 -3.44
C PRO A 40 22.45 22.46 -3.62
N LYS A 41 22.58 21.95 -4.85
CA LYS A 41 22.27 20.55 -5.21
C LYS A 41 23.38 19.57 -4.78
N THR A 42 23.67 19.56 -3.48
CA THR A 42 24.48 18.51 -2.85
C THR A 42 23.77 17.16 -2.99
N ASP A 43 24.50 16.05 -2.84
CA ASP A 43 23.92 14.71 -3.00
C ASP A 43 22.83 14.42 -1.96
N ARG A 44 22.98 14.91 -0.73
CA ARG A 44 21.91 14.88 0.28
C ARG A 44 20.66 15.65 -0.18
N VAL A 45 20.82 16.82 -0.77
CA VAL A 45 19.68 17.61 -1.27
C VAL A 45 19.01 16.88 -2.43
N LYS A 46 19.77 16.26 -3.34
CA LYS A 46 19.23 15.40 -4.40
C LYS A 46 18.45 14.21 -3.83
N ALA A 47 18.95 13.55 -2.81
CA ALA A 47 18.25 12.45 -2.14
C ALA A 47 16.88 12.90 -1.59
N LEU A 48 16.81 14.07 -0.96
CA LEU A 48 15.55 14.66 -0.49
C LEU A 48 14.59 15.02 -1.64
N TYR A 49 15.12 15.48 -2.78
CA TYR A 49 14.31 15.64 -4.00
C TYR A 49 13.73 14.31 -4.44
N GLY A 50 14.55 13.25 -4.47
CA GLY A 50 14.13 11.91 -4.85
C GLY A 50 12.94 11.43 -4.03
N GLU A 51 13.06 11.50 -2.71
CA GLU A 51 12.00 11.10 -1.79
C GLU A 51 10.71 11.93 -1.95
N ALA A 52 10.83 13.25 -2.13
CA ALA A 52 9.67 14.12 -2.30
C ALA A 52 8.93 13.85 -3.63
N PHE A 53 9.65 13.56 -4.72
CA PHE A 53 9.04 13.15 -5.98
C PHE A 53 8.34 11.78 -5.85
N LEU A 54 8.96 10.81 -5.18
CA LEU A 54 8.36 9.49 -4.94
C LEU A 54 7.08 9.59 -4.11
N LEU A 55 7.10 10.38 -3.03
CA LEU A 55 5.93 10.59 -2.20
C LEU A 55 4.79 11.25 -2.99
N ARG A 56 5.10 12.29 -3.79
CA ARG A 56 4.11 12.95 -4.63
C ARG A 56 3.52 12.00 -5.68
N ALA A 57 4.35 11.21 -6.34
CA ALA A 57 3.91 10.20 -7.31
C ALA A 57 3.00 9.16 -6.65
N TYR A 58 3.40 8.62 -5.50
CA TYR A 58 2.66 7.60 -4.77
C TYR A 58 1.27 8.10 -4.33
N LEU A 59 1.18 9.31 -3.76
CA LEU A 59 -0.10 9.84 -3.29
C LEU A 59 -1.08 10.11 -4.44
N HIS A 60 -0.60 10.64 -5.58
CA HIS A 60 -1.45 10.78 -6.77
C HIS A 60 -1.84 9.42 -7.36
N PHE A 61 -0.96 8.42 -7.30
CA PHE A 61 -1.25 7.06 -7.73
C PHE A 61 -2.34 6.39 -6.88
N MET A 62 -2.32 6.61 -5.56
CA MET A 62 -3.40 6.12 -4.70
C MET A 62 -4.73 6.80 -5.04
N LEU A 63 -4.73 8.12 -5.25
CA LEU A 63 -5.93 8.88 -5.60
C LEU A 63 -6.53 8.47 -6.95
N VAL A 64 -5.72 8.38 -8.01
CA VAL A 64 -6.26 8.07 -9.35
C VAL A 64 -6.89 6.68 -9.41
N ASN A 65 -6.36 5.71 -8.67
CA ASN A 65 -6.89 4.34 -8.65
C ASN A 65 -8.18 4.17 -7.85
N ILE A 66 -8.52 5.12 -6.97
CA ILE A 66 -9.74 5.07 -6.16
C ILE A 66 -10.84 5.94 -6.80
N TRP A 67 -10.49 7.08 -7.38
CA TRP A 67 -11.46 8.10 -7.85
C TRP A 67 -11.59 8.26 -9.37
N ALA A 68 -10.88 7.46 -10.16
CA ALA A 68 -10.95 7.54 -11.62
C ALA A 68 -11.19 6.18 -12.27
N GLU A 69 -11.53 6.20 -13.56
CA GLU A 69 -11.66 5.01 -14.39
C GLU A 69 -10.31 4.27 -14.47
N PRO A 70 -10.32 2.93 -14.61
CA PRO A 70 -9.09 2.15 -14.74
C PRO A 70 -8.25 2.60 -15.94
N TYR A 71 -6.93 2.71 -15.73
CA TYR A 71 -5.96 2.95 -16.79
C TYR A 71 -5.92 1.76 -17.78
N GLY A 72 -5.53 2.02 -19.02
CA GLY A 72 -5.42 1.01 -20.08
C GLY A 72 -6.75 0.69 -20.79
N THR A 73 -7.86 1.28 -20.35
CA THR A 73 -9.14 1.20 -21.06
C THR A 73 -9.22 2.25 -22.18
N SER A 74 -10.12 2.08 -23.15
CA SER A 74 -10.41 3.08 -24.19
C SER A 74 -10.82 4.45 -23.64
N LYS A 75 -11.27 4.50 -22.39
CA LYS A 75 -11.63 5.73 -21.68
C LYS A 75 -10.44 6.48 -21.11
N SER A 76 -9.24 5.88 -20.98
CA SER A 76 -8.11 6.51 -20.28
C SER A 76 -7.74 7.88 -20.83
N GLU A 77 -7.95 8.09 -22.14
CA GLU A 77 -7.61 9.34 -22.85
C GLU A 77 -8.64 10.45 -22.67
N THR A 78 -9.88 10.13 -22.27
CA THR A 78 -11.00 11.08 -22.25
C THR A 78 -11.69 11.16 -20.89
N ALA A 79 -11.66 10.09 -20.11
CA ALA A 79 -12.22 10.07 -18.77
C ALA A 79 -11.41 10.98 -17.84
N PRO A 80 -12.11 11.70 -16.96
CA PRO A 80 -11.45 12.60 -16.02
C PRO A 80 -10.67 11.77 -14.98
N GLY A 81 -9.40 12.12 -14.80
CA GLY A 81 -8.53 11.60 -13.76
C GLY A 81 -8.73 12.36 -12.46
N ILE A 82 -7.66 12.94 -11.91
CA ILE A 82 -7.67 13.77 -10.70
C ILE A 82 -6.84 15.04 -10.93
N PRO A 83 -6.97 16.08 -10.09
CA PRO A 83 -6.01 17.18 -10.09
C PRO A 83 -4.58 16.70 -9.77
N TYR A 84 -3.61 16.99 -10.63
CA TYR A 84 -2.21 16.67 -10.38
C TYR A 84 -1.43 17.91 -9.97
N LEU A 85 -1.16 18.07 -8.67
CA LEU A 85 -0.59 19.29 -8.10
C LEU A 85 0.94 19.19 -7.99
N THR A 86 1.66 20.10 -8.63
CA THR A 86 3.14 20.10 -8.68
C THR A 86 3.81 21.26 -7.94
N LYS A 87 3.01 22.14 -7.34
CA LYS A 87 3.47 23.35 -6.66
C LYS A 87 2.73 23.55 -5.34
N PRO A 88 3.34 24.23 -4.35
CA PRO A 88 2.63 24.63 -3.14
C PRO A 88 1.50 25.60 -3.49
N GLU A 89 0.37 25.45 -2.81
CA GLU A 89 -0.73 26.41 -2.90
C GLU A 89 -0.40 27.65 -2.04
N LYS A 90 -0.67 28.85 -2.59
CA LYS A 90 -0.37 30.14 -1.96
C LYS A 90 -1.58 31.04 -1.82
N TYR A 91 -2.71 30.67 -2.45
CA TYR A 91 -3.94 31.46 -2.47
C TYR A 91 -5.10 30.64 -1.89
N ALA A 92 -6.00 31.33 -1.19
CA ALA A 92 -7.27 30.74 -0.79
C ALA A 92 -8.17 30.65 -2.04
N LEU A 93 -8.69 29.46 -2.35
CA LEU A 93 -9.62 29.18 -3.46
C LEU A 93 -8.97 29.17 -4.86
N VAL A 94 -8.09 28.21 -5.09
CA VAL A 94 -7.61 27.90 -6.44
C VAL A 94 -8.46 26.83 -7.09
N ASP A 95 -8.90 27.10 -8.32
CA ASP A 95 -9.61 26.13 -9.15
C ASP A 95 -8.61 25.21 -9.85
N TYR A 96 -8.70 23.90 -9.58
CA TYR A 96 -7.86 22.90 -10.20
C TYR A 96 -8.64 22.08 -11.20
N LYS A 97 -8.16 22.09 -12.45
CA LYS A 97 -8.70 21.21 -13.48
C LYS A 97 -8.19 19.79 -13.30
N ARG A 98 -9.12 18.84 -13.42
CA ARG A 98 -8.79 17.42 -13.56
C ARG A 98 -8.17 17.21 -14.95
N GLY A 99 -6.99 16.60 -14.98
CA GLY A 99 -6.48 16.03 -16.23
C GLY A 99 -7.23 14.75 -16.59
N THR A 100 -6.84 14.09 -17.67
CA THR A 100 -7.33 12.76 -18.01
C THR A 100 -6.64 11.69 -17.16
N VAL A 101 -7.19 10.47 -17.11
CA VAL A 101 -6.51 9.35 -16.43
C VAL A 101 -5.11 9.12 -17.00
N LYS A 102 -4.98 9.18 -18.33
CA LYS A 102 -3.70 9.04 -19.04
C LYS A 102 -2.69 10.11 -18.62
N GLU A 103 -3.08 11.39 -18.65
CA GLU A 103 -2.20 12.49 -18.25
C GLU A 103 -1.73 12.40 -16.80
N VAL A 104 -2.60 11.90 -15.91
CA VAL A 104 -2.24 11.69 -14.50
C VAL A 104 -1.18 10.59 -14.40
N TYR A 105 -1.37 9.46 -15.07
CA TYR A 105 -0.39 8.37 -15.09
C TYR A 105 0.96 8.79 -15.68
N GLU A 106 0.97 9.59 -16.75
CA GLU A 106 2.21 10.14 -17.34
C GLU A 106 2.97 11.03 -16.35
N LYS A 107 2.25 11.85 -15.58
CA LYS A 107 2.85 12.70 -14.54
C LYS A 107 3.38 11.88 -13.36
N ILE A 108 2.64 10.85 -12.92
CA ILE A 108 3.09 9.90 -11.90
C ILE A 108 4.38 9.23 -12.35
N GLU A 109 4.42 8.71 -13.59
CA GLU A 109 5.59 8.02 -14.12
C GLU A 109 6.82 8.94 -14.19
N LYS A 110 6.62 10.19 -14.58
CA LYS A 110 7.69 11.19 -14.62
C LYS A 110 8.30 11.44 -13.24
N ASP A 111 7.45 11.67 -12.23
CA ASP A 111 7.91 11.87 -10.85
C ASP A 111 8.54 10.60 -10.28
N LEU A 112 7.97 9.42 -10.57
CA LEU A 112 8.51 8.12 -10.18
C LEU A 112 9.93 7.90 -10.71
N LYS A 113 10.14 8.07 -12.04
CA LYS A 113 11.46 7.90 -12.67
C LYS A 113 12.48 8.90 -12.12
N LEU A 114 12.09 10.17 -11.97
CA LEU A 114 12.96 11.20 -11.40
C LEU A 114 13.32 10.87 -9.95
N GLY A 115 12.31 10.48 -9.17
CA GLY A 115 12.46 10.01 -7.79
C GLY A 115 13.47 8.88 -7.64
N ILE A 116 13.32 7.82 -8.44
CA ILE A 116 14.22 6.66 -8.48
C ILE A 116 15.66 7.05 -8.83
N SER A 117 15.85 7.99 -9.75
CA SER A 117 17.20 8.42 -10.15
C SER A 117 17.93 9.25 -9.09
N LEU A 118 17.20 9.83 -8.14
CA LEU A 118 17.74 10.75 -7.14
C LEU A 118 17.78 10.18 -5.72
N VAL A 119 16.94 9.21 -5.38
CA VAL A 119 16.85 8.61 -4.04
C VAL A 119 18.16 7.92 -3.64
N ASP A 120 18.56 8.13 -2.38
CA ASP A 120 19.79 7.58 -1.80
C ASP A 120 19.57 7.22 -0.32
N ASP A 121 19.77 5.94 -0.01
CA ASP A 121 19.50 5.35 1.30
C ASP A 121 20.52 5.76 2.36
N SER A 122 21.70 6.25 1.96
CA SER A 122 22.80 6.59 2.87
C SER A 122 22.48 7.73 3.84
N TYR A 123 21.44 8.52 3.55
CA TYR A 123 21.04 9.66 4.37
C TYR A 123 19.92 9.34 5.38
N TYR A 124 19.43 8.11 5.45
CA TYR A 124 18.34 7.72 6.35
C TYR A 124 18.83 7.08 7.64
N GLY A 125 18.46 7.67 8.79
CA GLY A 125 18.66 7.03 10.08
C GLY A 125 17.72 5.84 10.33
N LYS A 126 16.52 5.86 9.72
CA LYS A 126 15.51 4.78 9.81
C LYS A 126 14.94 4.46 8.42
N PRO A 127 15.69 3.77 7.54
CA PRO A 127 15.36 3.66 6.11
C PRO A 127 13.99 3.03 5.82
N LYS A 128 13.45 2.20 6.71
CA LYS A 128 12.13 1.57 6.54
C LYS A 128 10.95 2.54 6.67
N PHE A 129 11.15 3.75 7.20
CA PHE A 129 10.12 4.80 7.28
C PHE A 129 10.30 5.92 6.25
N HIS A 130 11.27 5.74 5.35
CA HIS A 130 11.57 6.64 4.25
C HIS A 130 11.37 5.91 2.93
N PHE A 131 11.06 6.65 1.88
CA PHE A 131 11.00 6.10 0.53
C PHE A 131 12.43 5.76 0.08
N ASN A 132 12.95 4.61 0.52
CA ASN A 132 14.26 4.11 0.15
C ASN A 132 14.27 3.54 -1.28
N LYS A 133 15.45 3.24 -1.80
CA LYS A 133 15.64 2.82 -3.18
C LYS A 133 14.88 1.53 -3.50
N LYS A 134 14.92 0.51 -2.64
CA LYS A 134 14.14 -0.71 -2.86
C LYS A 134 12.62 -0.45 -2.80
N ALA A 135 12.16 0.41 -1.90
CA ALA A 135 10.75 0.81 -1.86
C ALA A 135 10.32 1.58 -3.13
N ALA A 136 11.19 2.43 -3.68
CA ALA A 136 10.94 3.14 -4.94
C ALA A 136 10.79 2.17 -6.12
N TYR A 137 11.64 1.15 -6.21
CA TYR A 137 11.55 0.11 -7.23
C TYR A 137 10.33 -0.82 -7.01
N ALA A 138 9.97 -1.11 -5.77
CA ALA A 138 8.73 -1.85 -5.45
C ALA A 138 7.48 -1.05 -5.86
N PHE A 139 7.48 0.26 -5.64
CA PHE A 139 6.43 1.13 -6.14
C PHE A 139 6.39 1.12 -7.68
N ALA A 140 7.54 1.17 -8.35
CA ALA A 140 7.59 1.06 -9.81
C ALA A 140 7.01 -0.25 -10.32
N SER A 141 7.34 -1.40 -9.70
CA SER A 141 6.76 -2.67 -10.14
C SER A 141 5.24 -2.70 -10.01
N ARG A 142 4.68 -2.17 -8.90
CA ARG A 142 3.22 -2.00 -8.75
C ARG A 142 2.63 -1.05 -9.80
N PHE A 143 3.27 0.10 -10.03
CA PHE A 143 2.81 1.09 -10.99
C PHE A 143 2.74 0.50 -12.40
N TYR A 144 3.81 -0.15 -12.85
CA TYR A 144 3.88 -0.75 -14.18
C TYR A 144 3.01 -2.01 -14.33
N LEU A 145 2.74 -2.72 -13.23
CA LEU A 145 1.78 -3.81 -13.23
C LEU A 145 0.38 -3.30 -13.58
N ILE A 146 -0.10 -2.26 -12.90
CA ILE A 146 -1.40 -1.64 -13.21
C ILE A 146 -1.39 -1.02 -14.62
N LYS A 147 -0.25 -0.49 -15.06
CA LYS A 147 -0.09 0.07 -16.41
C LYS A 147 -0.05 -1.00 -17.52
N GLY A 148 0.17 -2.27 -17.18
CA GLY A 148 0.30 -3.39 -18.13
C GLY A 148 1.66 -3.46 -18.86
N GLU A 149 2.71 -2.88 -18.30
CA GLU A 149 4.07 -2.85 -18.90
C GLU A 149 4.97 -3.93 -18.27
N TRP A 150 4.71 -5.19 -18.61
CA TRP A 150 5.27 -6.38 -17.95
C TRP A 150 6.81 -6.46 -17.94
N GLU A 151 7.47 -6.05 -19.03
CA GLU A 151 8.94 -6.04 -19.10
C GLU A 151 9.55 -5.14 -18.02
N LEU A 152 8.93 -3.99 -17.77
CA LEU A 152 9.35 -3.09 -16.71
C LEU A 152 9.04 -3.67 -15.34
N VAL A 153 7.89 -4.33 -15.15
CA VAL A 153 7.57 -5.02 -13.90
C VAL A 153 8.67 -6.00 -13.53
N ILE A 154 9.13 -6.83 -14.47
CA ILE A 154 10.22 -7.79 -14.25
C ILE A 154 11.50 -7.05 -13.88
N ALA A 155 11.91 -6.06 -14.68
CA ALA A 155 13.15 -5.33 -14.46
C ALA A 155 13.21 -4.64 -13.09
N TYR A 156 12.13 -3.95 -12.68
CA TYR A 156 12.07 -3.31 -11.36
C TYR A 156 11.98 -4.34 -10.22
N SER A 157 11.29 -5.46 -10.42
CA SER A 157 11.19 -6.52 -9.42
C SER A 157 12.51 -7.26 -9.21
N ASP A 158 13.23 -7.57 -10.28
CA ASP A 158 14.55 -8.23 -10.22
C ASP A 158 15.56 -7.39 -9.45
N TYR A 159 15.50 -6.05 -9.57
CA TYR A 159 16.34 -5.17 -8.75
C TYR A 159 16.07 -5.31 -7.25
N VAL A 160 14.81 -5.42 -6.85
CA VAL A 160 14.42 -5.52 -5.43
C VAL A 160 14.79 -6.89 -4.85
N LEU A 161 14.46 -7.95 -5.59
CA LEU A 161 14.60 -9.35 -5.17
C LEU A 161 16.05 -9.84 -5.26
N GLY A 162 16.84 -9.32 -6.21
CA GLY A 162 18.19 -9.79 -6.50
C GLY A 162 18.20 -11.18 -7.15
N ILE A 163 19.39 -11.77 -7.23
CA ILE A 163 19.62 -13.07 -7.88
C ILE A 163 18.97 -14.22 -7.08
N ASP A 164 19.08 -14.18 -5.75
CA ASP A 164 18.42 -15.11 -4.84
C ASP A 164 17.37 -14.37 -4.00
N PRO A 165 16.07 -14.54 -4.29
CA PRO A 165 15.00 -13.89 -3.53
C PRO A 165 14.83 -14.44 -2.11
N LYS A 166 15.30 -15.66 -1.80
CA LYS A 166 14.98 -16.33 -0.52
C LYS A 166 15.36 -15.54 0.73
N PRO A 167 16.52 -14.84 0.82
CA PRO A 167 16.90 -14.10 2.01
C PRO A 167 16.08 -12.83 2.23
N VAL A 168 15.43 -12.31 1.17
CA VAL A 168 14.67 -11.06 1.24
C VAL A 168 13.16 -11.29 1.27
N LEU A 169 12.67 -12.48 0.96
CA LEU A 169 11.26 -12.86 1.08
C LEU A 169 10.89 -13.18 2.53
N ARG A 170 9.62 -12.98 2.88
CA ARG A 170 9.15 -13.31 4.23
C ARG A 170 9.13 -14.82 4.41
N ASN A 171 9.77 -15.30 5.47
CA ASN A 171 9.77 -16.71 5.79
C ASN A 171 8.49 -17.13 6.52
N TRP A 172 7.43 -17.38 5.75
CA TRP A 172 6.12 -17.80 6.28
C TRP A 172 6.17 -19.12 7.06
N GLN A 173 7.04 -20.05 6.67
CA GLN A 173 7.24 -21.31 7.40
C GLN A 173 7.80 -21.07 8.80
N LYS A 174 8.77 -20.16 8.93
CA LYS A 174 9.32 -19.73 10.21
C LYS A 174 8.27 -18.99 11.03
N TYR A 175 7.51 -18.07 10.42
CA TYR A 175 6.42 -17.38 11.08
C TYR A 175 5.38 -18.37 11.65
N SER A 176 4.97 -19.37 10.87
CA SER A 176 4.02 -20.39 11.31
C SER A 176 4.55 -21.17 12.52
N LYS A 177 5.84 -21.56 12.52
CA LYS A 177 6.49 -22.27 13.63
C LYS A 177 6.62 -21.39 14.88
N ASP A 178 7.18 -20.20 14.73
CA ASP A 178 7.50 -19.28 15.84
C ASP A 178 6.22 -18.74 16.51
N PHE A 179 5.15 -18.53 15.73
CA PHE A 179 3.90 -17.96 16.21
C PHE A 179 2.75 -18.98 16.32
N TYR A 180 3.02 -20.29 16.22
CA TYR A 180 1.98 -21.33 16.29
C TYR A 180 1.08 -21.19 17.53
N PHE A 181 1.70 -20.99 18.70
CA PHE A 181 1.01 -20.76 19.98
C PHE A 181 0.86 -19.28 20.35
N ASN A 182 1.33 -18.36 19.50
CA ASN A 182 1.40 -16.94 19.81
C ASN A 182 0.91 -16.03 18.66
N ARG A 183 -0.10 -16.49 17.92
CA ARG A 183 -0.62 -15.81 16.72
C ARG A 183 -0.99 -14.35 16.97
N LYS A 184 -1.49 -14.03 18.17
CA LYS A 184 -1.85 -12.67 18.58
C LYS A 184 -0.71 -11.65 18.53
N HIS A 185 0.56 -12.08 18.51
CA HIS A 185 1.73 -11.20 18.44
C HIS A 185 2.42 -11.23 17.06
N LEU A 186 1.83 -11.90 16.07
CA LEU A 186 2.38 -11.99 14.72
C LEU A 186 2.58 -10.61 14.07
N TYR A 187 1.70 -9.65 14.37
CA TYR A 187 1.78 -8.28 13.85
C TYR A 187 3.08 -7.58 14.23
N THR A 188 3.61 -7.84 15.42
CA THR A 188 4.84 -7.19 15.91
C THR A 188 6.01 -7.58 15.02
N ARG A 189 6.04 -8.86 14.61
CA ARG A 189 7.05 -9.34 13.68
C ARG A 189 6.74 -8.94 12.25
N TYR A 190 5.47 -8.98 11.83
CA TYR A 190 5.05 -8.59 10.48
C TYR A 190 5.37 -7.12 10.16
N THR A 191 5.20 -6.21 11.11
CA THR A 191 5.43 -4.75 10.95
C THR A 191 6.81 -4.31 11.46
N SER A 192 7.68 -5.24 11.80
CA SER A 192 9.02 -4.94 12.32
C SER A 192 9.93 -4.31 11.27
N THR A 193 10.78 -3.38 11.68
CA THR A 193 11.92 -2.90 10.86
C THR A 193 12.97 -3.99 10.62
N GLU A 194 13.01 -4.99 11.50
CA GLU A 194 13.92 -6.15 11.46
C GLU A 194 13.41 -7.28 10.56
N GLU A 195 12.25 -7.11 9.92
CA GLU A 195 11.77 -8.03 8.90
C GLU A 195 12.36 -7.62 7.53
N PRO A 196 13.26 -8.42 6.94
CA PRO A 196 13.92 -8.07 5.68
C PRO A 196 12.94 -7.81 4.54
N ALA A 197 11.79 -8.50 4.56
CA ALA A 197 10.76 -8.38 3.54
C ALA A 197 10.04 -7.03 3.52
N ASN A 198 10.05 -6.27 4.62
CA ASN A 198 9.39 -4.97 4.67
C ASN A 198 10.27 -3.91 4.00
N LEU A 199 9.75 -3.16 3.05
CA LEU A 199 10.52 -2.13 2.33
C LEU A 199 10.14 -0.72 2.76
N LEU A 200 8.85 -0.47 3.00
CA LEU A 200 8.35 0.80 3.51
C LEU A 200 7.23 0.54 4.53
N LEU A 201 7.38 1.13 5.70
CA LEU A 201 6.42 1.13 6.79
C LEU A 201 5.81 2.53 6.91
N SER A 202 4.51 2.59 7.17
CA SER A 202 3.80 3.83 7.48
C SER A 202 2.82 3.59 8.61
N THR A 203 2.65 4.59 9.47
CA THR A 203 1.72 4.54 10.58
C THR A 203 0.57 5.51 10.29
N THR A 204 -0.66 5.02 10.36
CA THR A 204 -1.87 5.82 10.16
C THR A 204 -2.76 5.69 11.38
N GLU A 205 -3.48 6.77 11.70
CA GLU A 205 -4.60 6.63 12.63
C GLU A 205 -5.69 5.81 11.94
N SER A 206 -6.13 4.73 12.56
CA SER A 206 -7.21 3.89 12.05
C SER A 206 -7.77 3.00 13.16
N ARG A 207 -9.06 2.72 13.08
CA ARG A 207 -9.73 1.76 13.98
C ARG A 207 -9.79 0.37 13.38
N VAL A 208 -9.13 0.13 12.24
CA VAL A 208 -9.20 -1.15 11.53
C VAL A 208 -8.88 -2.33 12.44
N ALA A 209 -7.90 -2.23 13.35
CA ALA A 209 -7.57 -3.31 14.27
C ALA A 209 -8.72 -3.71 15.22
N ARG A 210 -9.58 -2.76 15.62
CA ARG A 210 -10.78 -3.02 16.45
C ARG A 210 -11.96 -3.47 15.61
N ASN A 211 -12.11 -2.88 14.42
CA ASN A 211 -13.28 -3.09 13.57
C ASN A 211 -13.16 -4.35 12.70
N ILE A 212 -11.94 -4.86 12.45
CA ILE A 212 -11.70 -6.01 11.57
C ILE A 212 -12.42 -7.29 12.00
N SER A 213 -12.74 -7.44 13.30
CA SER A 213 -13.53 -8.55 13.81
C SER A 213 -15.03 -8.41 13.59
N THR A 214 -15.53 -7.19 13.39
CA THR A 214 -16.97 -6.88 13.26
C THR A 214 -17.38 -6.45 11.85
N GLU A 215 -16.45 -5.94 11.04
CA GLU A 215 -16.67 -5.48 9.67
C GLU A 215 -16.68 -6.69 8.70
N LYS A 216 -17.87 -7.01 8.19
CA LYS A 216 -18.21 -8.27 7.51
C LYS A 216 -17.90 -8.29 6.00
N TYR A 217 -16.75 -7.78 5.58
CA TYR A 217 -16.35 -7.86 4.17
C TYR A 217 -15.22 -8.89 3.99
N GLY A 218 -15.60 -10.17 4.16
CA GLY A 218 -14.74 -11.31 3.92
C GLY A 218 -15.52 -12.43 3.23
N VAL A 219 -14.81 -13.28 2.49
CA VAL A 219 -15.40 -14.48 1.88
C VAL A 219 -15.84 -15.42 3.02
N THR A 220 -17.15 -15.70 3.14
CA THR A 220 -17.62 -16.71 4.10
C THR A 220 -17.15 -18.10 3.68
N SER A 221 -17.06 -19.08 4.58
CA SER A 221 -16.76 -20.47 4.22
C SER A 221 -17.66 -20.97 3.09
N LYS A 222 -18.97 -20.67 3.14
CA LYS A 222 -19.91 -21.01 2.06
C LYS A 222 -19.57 -20.35 0.72
N SER A 223 -19.10 -19.11 0.74
CA SER A 223 -18.68 -18.38 -0.46
C SER A 223 -17.35 -18.91 -1.00
N ALA A 224 -16.40 -19.26 -0.12
CA ALA A 224 -15.13 -19.87 -0.48
C ALA A 224 -15.34 -21.25 -1.11
N ASP A 225 -16.20 -22.09 -0.52
CA ASP A 225 -16.59 -23.39 -1.06
C ASP A 225 -17.12 -23.26 -2.48
N LYS A 226 -17.99 -22.27 -2.72
CA LYS A 226 -18.59 -22.04 -4.04
C LYS A 226 -17.55 -21.64 -5.07
N VAL A 227 -16.59 -20.77 -4.71
CA VAL A 227 -15.57 -20.27 -5.64
C VAL A 227 -14.48 -21.32 -5.90
N TYR A 228 -13.93 -21.92 -4.84
CA TYR A 228 -12.74 -22.77 -4.94
C TYR A 228 -13.04 -24.26 -5.16
N ASN A 229 -14.21 -24.79 -4.77
CA ASN A 229 -14.56 -26.18 -5.08
C ASN A 229 -15.05 -26.38 -6.52
N GLN A 230 -15.50 -25.32 -7.20
CA GLN A 230 -16.04 -25.42 -8.57
C GLN A 230 -14.99 -25.15 -9.65
N HIS A 231 -13.97 -24.35 -9.35
CA HIS A 231 -12.93 -23.93 -10.30
C HIS A 231 -11.54 -23.88 -9.65
N GLY A 232 -11.12 -24.96 -8.99
CA GLY A 232 -9.78 -25.04 -8.40
C GLY A 232 -8.67 -24.98 -9.47
N VAL A 233 -7.64 -24.18 -9.22
CA VAL A 233 -6.34 -24.30 -9.90
C VAL A 233 -5.82 -25.71 -9.58
N ASP A 234 -5.58 -26.53 -10.61
CA ASP A 234 -5.10 -27.92 -10.52
C ASP A 234 -6.06 -29.00 -9.98
N GLY A 235 -7.37 -28.90 -10.22
CA GLY A 235 -8.29 -30.04 -10.03
C GLY A 235 -8.50 -30.47 -8.57
N CYS A 236 -8.03 -29.68 -7.61
CA CYS A 236 -8.32 -29.86 -6.19
C CYS A 236 -9.73 -29.35 -5.86
N ALA A 237 -10.75 -30.18 -6.10
CA ALA A 237 -12.17 -29.88 -5.86
C ALA A 237 -12.57 -29.82 -4.36
N ASN A 238 -11.64 -29.52 -3.46
CA ASN A 238 -11.90 -29.46 -2.03
C ASN A 238 -11.02 -28.39 -1.36
N PHE A 239 -11.63 -27.24 -1.07
CA PHE A 239 -11.03 -26.08 -0.39
C PHE A 239 -10.38 -26.45 0.94
N ARG A 240 -10.87 -27.49 1.64
CA ARG A 240 -10.27 -27.99 2.90
C ARG A 240 -8.98 -28.78 2.68
N LYS A 241 -8.78 -29.30 1.46
CA LYS A 241 -7.58 -30.05 1.06
C LYS A 241 -6.57 -29.18 0.33
N VAL A 242 -7.01 -28.09 -0.30
CA VAL A 242 -6.10 -27.02 -0.66
C VAL A 242 -5.62 -26.47 0.67
N ASN A 243 -4.36 -26.74 1.02
CA ASN A 243 -3.68 -26.13 2.16
C ASN A 243 -3.47 -24.62 1.90
N MET A 244 -4.46 -23.94 1.32
CA MET A 244 -4.58 -22.50 1.39
C MET A 244 -4.78 -22.21 2.86
N GLU A 245 -3.69 -21.95 3.56
CA GLU A 245 -3.75 -21.01 4.67
C GLU A 245 -4.31 -19.74 4.05
N PRO A 246 -5.58 -19.37 4.31
CA PRO A 246 -6.13 -18.15 3.76
C PRO A 246 -5.29 -17.00 4.31
N VAL A 247 -4.39 -16.49 3.48
CA VAL A 247 -3.57 -15.29 3.76
C VAL A 247 -4.47 -14.07 4.06
N PHE A 248 -5.77 -14.22 3.79
CA PHE A 248 -6.83 -13.25 4.03
C PHE A 248 -8.15 -13.94 4.41
N LEU A 249 -8.30 -14.44 5.64
CA LEU A 249 -9.63 -14.61 6.22
C LEU A 249 -9.74 -13.93 7.58
N PHE A 250 -10.81 -13.17 7.71
CA PHE A 250 -11.10 -12.24 8.79
C PHE A 250 -11.92 -12.99 9.85
N ASN A 251 -11.29 -13.44 10.93
CA ASN A 251 -12.01 -13.62 12.20
C ASN A 251 -11.08 -13.65 13.41
N TYR A 252 -11.51 -12.94 14.46
CA TYR A 252 -10.94 -13.04 15.80
C TYR A 252 -11.61 -14.23 16.51
N ASN A 253 -10.82 -15.21 16.96
CA ASN A 253 -11.33 -16.25 17.85
C ASN A 253 -10.28 -16.61 18.92
N ASP A 254 -10.70 -16.59 20.18
CA ASP A 254 -9.91 -16.96 21.35
C ASP A 254 -10.10 -18.45 21.76
N GLY A 255 -11.01 -19.16 21.09
CA GLY A 255 -11.21 -20.60 21.23
C GLY A 255 -10.26 -21.45 20.38
N ARG A 256 -10.01 -22.70 20.82
CA ARG A 256 -9.46 -23.75 19.92
C ARG A 256 -10.46 -23.99 18.79
N ILE A 257 -10.19 -23.48 17.58
CA ILE A 257 -11.04 -23.73 16.41
C ILE A 257 -10.18 -24.10 15.21
N GLY A 258 -10.60 -25.14 14.49
CA GLY A 258 -9.96 -25.64 13.28
C GLY A 258 -10.06 -24.73 12.05
N ASP A 259 -10.81 -23.61 12.11
CA ASP A 259 -11.25 -22.89 10.90
C ASP A 259 -11.20 -21.34 10.99
N GLY A 260 -10.50 -20.74 11.96
CA GLY A 260 -10.36 -19.27 12.07
C GLY A 260 -8.89 -18.84 12.14
N GLN A 261 -8.39 -18.14 11.11
CA GLN A 261 -7.02 -17.63 11.08
C GLN A 261 -6.99 -16.12 11.31
N TYR A 262 -6.17 -15.68 12.27
CA TYR A 262 -5.99 -14.29 12.69
C TYR A 262 -5.15 -13.50 11.67
N ILE A 263 -5.61 -12.31 11.27
CA ILE A 263 -4.83 -11.37 10.44
C ILE A 263 -3.89 -10.58 11.36
N GLY A 264 -2.75 -11.18 11.68
CA GLY A 264 -1.68 -10.51 12.42
C GLY A 264 -0.90 -9.51 11.58
N LYS A 265 -1.58 -8.66 10.79
CA LYS A 265 -0.98 -7.56 10.02
C LYS A 265 -1.22 -6.22 10.68
N PHE A 266 -2.34 -6.07 11.38
CA PHE A 266 -2.78 -4.82 11.97
C PHE A 266 -2.90 -4.99 13.48
N ASP A 267 -2.23 -4.11 14.22
CA ASP A 267 -2.44 -3.95 15.65
C ASP A 267 -2.48 -2.47 15.99
N GLU A 268 -3.10 -2.18 17.12
CA GLU A 268 -3.37 -0.83 17.58
C GLU A 268 -2.38 -0.39 18.65
N LEU A 269 -1.68 0.71 18.38
CA LEU A 269 -0.97 1.48 19.38
C LEU A 269 -1.84 2.65 19.83
N SER A 270 -2.16 2.68 21.12
CA SER A 270 -2.94 3.77 21.71
C SER A 270 -2.01 4.71 22.48
N LEU A 271 -1.98 6.00 22.11
CA LEU A 271 -1.21 7.02 22.82
C LEU A 271 -1.97 7.60 24.03
N SER A 272 -3.27 7.33 24.15
CA SER A 272 -4.15 7.82 25.21
C SER A 272 -5.23 6.80 25.52
N GLY A 273 -5.47 6.47 26.79
CA GLY A 273 -6.47 5.49 27.25
C GLY A 273 -7.92 5.94 27.07
N TYR A 274 -8.32 6.29 25.85
CA TYR A 274 -9.65 6.79 25.51
C TYR A 274 -10.67 5.63 25.50
N THR A 275 -11.73 5.76 26.31
CA THR A 275 -12.78 4.73 26.50
C THR A 275 -14.11 5.05 25.79
N GLY A 276 -14.12 6.02 24.86
CA GLY A 276 -15.31 6.41 24.10
C GLY A 276 -15.68 5.45 22.96
N ILE A 277 -16.91 5.57 22.43
CA ILE A 277 -17.46 4.72 21.34
C ILE A 277 -16.67 4.86 20.03
N ARG A 278 -16.06 6.03 19.80
CA ARG A 278 -15.22 6.35 18.64
C ARG A 278 -13.89 6.96 19.10
N PRO A 279 -12.97 6.15 19.67
CA PRO A 279 -11.72 6.66 20.21
C PRO A 279 -10.82 7.22 19.10
N LYS A 280 -10.05 8.26 19.42
CA LYS A 280 -9.00 8.84 18.56
C LYS A 280 -7.63 8.56 19.17
N GLY A 281 -6.56 8.76 18.39
CA GLY A 281 -5.18 8.49 18.79
C GLY A 281 -4.84 7.00 18.77
N LEU A 282 -5.49 6.25 17.89
CA LEU A 282 -5.31 4.83 17.67
C LEU A 282 -4.55 4.61 16.37
N TYR A 283 -3.33 4.13 16.48
CA TYR A 283 -2.41 4.05 15.34
C TYR A 283 -2.16 2.61 14.94
N VAL A 284 -2.21 2.37 13.64
CA VAL A 284 -1.87 1.09 13.03
C VAL A 284 -0.66 1.27 12.14
N THR A 285 0.33 0.39 12.30
CA THR A 285 1.49 0.35 11.40
C THR A 285 1.19 -0.58 10.24
N ASN A 286 1.44 -0.11 9.03
CA ASN A 286 1.20 -0.80 7.78
C ASN A 286 2.51 -0.98 7.01
N VAL A 287 2.63 -2.12 6.34
CA VAL A 287 3.69 -2.36 5.36
C VAL A 287 3.17 -1.87 4.00
N LEU A 288 3.62 -0.70 3.56
CA LEU A 288 3.19 -0.11 2.28
C LEU A 288 3.80 -0.83 1.08
N PHE A 289 5.04 -1.27 1.19
CA PHE A 289 5.74 -2.06 0.17
C PHE A 289 6.51 -3.20 0.84
N SER A 290 6.44 -4.38 0.23
CA SER A 290 7.17 -5.56 0.67
C SER A 290 7.74 -6.36 -0.50
N THR A 291 8.76 -7.16 -0.24
CA THR A 291 9.33 -8.07 -1.25
C THR A 291 8.36 -9.17 -1.65
N ASP A 292 7.43 -9.57 -0.77
CA ASP A 292 6.40 -10.57 -1.11
C ASP A 292 5.46 -10.02 -2.18
N GLU A 293 5.03 -8.77 -2.05
CA GLU A 293 4.24 -8.10 -3.07
C GLU A 293 5.01 -7.99 -4.39
N VAL A 294 6.29 -7.60 -4.33
CA VAL A 294 7.13 -7.52 -5.53
C VAL A 294 7.27 -8.88 -6.22
N MET A 295 7.37 -9.96 -5.45
CA MET A 295 7.38 -11.32 -5.99
C MET A 295 6.06 -11.66 -6.69
N LEU A 296 4.92 -11.29 -6.09
CA LEU A 296 3.60 -11.48 -6.72
C LEU A 296 3.49 -10.68 -8.01
N ASN A 297 3.84 -9.39 -8.00
CA ASN A 297 3.85 -8.54 -9.19
C ASN A 297 4.69 -9.16 -10.32
N ARG A 298 5.84 -9.75 -9.97
CA ARG A 298 6.72 -10.45 -10.93
C ARG A 298 6.11 -11.73 -11.49
N MET A 299 5.32 -12.47 -10.70
CA MET A 299 4.69 -13.74 -11.11
C MET A 299 3.48 -13.54 -12.04
N GLU A 300 2.75 -12.43 -11.92
CA GLU A 300 1.55 -12.16 -12.72
C GLU A 300 1.82 -11.97 -14.23
N HIS A 301 3.09 -11.94 -14.65
CA HIS A 301 3.49 -11.89 -16.07
C HIS A 301 3.13 -13.16 -16.87
N THR A 302 2.80 -14.28 -16.22
CA THR A 302 2.63 -15.57 -16.93
C THR A 302 1.26 -15.65 -17.63
N PRO A 303 1.19 -15.67 -18.98
CA PRO A 303 -0.06 -15.91 -19.71
C PRO A 303 -0.57 -17.34 -19.58
#